data_AF-A0A7K2MFX2-F1
#
_entry.id   AF-A0A7K2MFX2-F1
#
_cell.length_a   1.000
_cell.length_b   1.000
_cell.length_c   1.000
_cell.angle_alpha   90.00
_cell.angle_beta   90.00
_cell.angle_gamma   90.00
#
_symmetry.space_group_name_H-M   'P 1'
#
loop_
_entity.id
_entity.type
_entity.pdbx_description
1 polymer ?
#
loop_
_entity_poly.entity_id
_entity_poly.type
_entity_poly.pdbx_seq_one_letter_code
_entity_poly.pdbx_strand_id
1 'polypeptide(L)'
;QVFRIDHYLGKETVQNILALRFANTMFEPIWNRSYVDHVQITMAEDIGIGGRAGYYDGIGAARDVIQNHLLQLMALTAMEEPAAFDARSLLTEKLKVLRAVRLPDDLGEHTVRGQYAGGWQGGAQVPGYLEEEGIDPASTTDTYAAIKLGIDNRRWAGVPFYLRTGKRLGRRVTEIAVVFQRAPHSPFDSTATEELGENAIVIRVQPDEGMTVRFGSKVPGTSMEIRDVSMDFAYGESFTESSPEAYERLILDVLLGDANLFPRHQEVEESWRILDPIEEYWASHDKPAQYASGGWGPREADEMLARDGRSWRRP
;
A
#
# COMPACT_ATOMS: atom_id res chain seq x y z
N GLN A 1 7.64 -1.36 -29.27
CA GLN A 1 7.35 0.03 -28.84
C GLN A 1 5.96 0.04 -28.20
N VAL A 2 5.85 -0.38 -26.93
CA VAL A 2 4.56 -0.42 -26.21
C VAL A 2 4.77 0.27 -24.86
N PHE A 3 3.96 1.29 -24.59
CA PHE A 3 3.93 2.06 -23.35
C PHE A 3 2.61 1.72 -22.64
N ARG A 4 2.67 0.88 -21.60
CA ARG A 4 1.49 0.55 -20.78
C ARG A 4 1.39 1.59 -19.68
N ILE A 5 0.22 2.20 -19.52
CA ILE A 5 0.02 3.25 -18.53
C ILE A 5 -0.37 2.62 -17.19
N ASP A 6 0.43 2.92 -16.17
CA ASP A 6 0.01 2.92 -14.78
C ASP A 6 0.22 4.34 -14.26
N HIS A 7 -0.87 5.07 -14.06
CA HIS A 7 -0.79 6.48 -13.70
C HIS A 7 -0.19 6.71 -12.30
N TYR A 8 -0.15 5.71 -11.41
CA TYR A 8 0.54 5.87 -10.13
C TYR A 8 2.04 5.99 -10.30
N LEU A 9 2.63 5.31 -11.28
CA LEU A 9 4.06 5.45 -11.59
C LEU A 9 4.44 6.83 -12.11
N GLY A 10 3.46 7.59 -12.64
CA GLY A 10 3.63 8.98 -13.05
C GLY A 10 3.61 9.98 -11.89
N LYS A 11 3.29 9.57 -10.66
CA LYS A 11 3.26 10.45 -9.49
C LYS A 11 4.67 10.73 -8.98
N GLU A 12 4.96 11.99 -8.69
CA GLU A 12 6.27 12.45 -8.21
C GLU A 12 6.76 11.67 -6.99
N THR A 13 5.86 11.41 -6.03
CA THR A 13 6.15 10.67 -4.80
C THR A 13 6.56 9.22 -5.02
N VAL A 14 6.16 8.60 -6.13
CA VAL A 14 6.55 7.22 -6.44
C VAL A 14 8.02 7.17 -6.87
N GLN A 15 8.51 8.17 -7.60
CA GLN A 15 9.94 8.29 -7.88
C GLN A 15 10.73 8.67 -6.63
N ASN A 16 10.14 9.44 -5.73
CA ASN A 16 10.77 9.79 -4.46
C ASN A 16 11.08 8.57 -3.59
N ILE A 17 10.37 7.44 -3.74
CA ILE A 17 10.73 6.17 -3.07
C ILE A 17 12.18 5.78 -3.42
N LEU A 18 12.56 5.90 -4.69
CA LEU A 18 13.90 5.55 -5.15
C LEU A 18 14.95 6.54 -4.65
N ALA A 19 14.65 7.84 -4.70
CA ALA A 19 15.54 8.87 -4.17
C ALA A 19 15.75 8.71 -2.66
N LEU A 20 14.66 8.49 -1.91
CA LEU A 20 14.71 8.25 -0.47
C LEU A 20 15.62 7.08 -0.12
N ARG A 21 15.45 5.95 -0.81
CA ARG A 21 16.22 4.74 -0.53
C ARG A 21 17.67 4.86 -0.97
N PHE A 22 17.92 5.16 -2.23
CA PHE A 22 19.25 4.98 -2.82
C PHE A 22 20.13 6.23 -2.81
N ALA A 23 19.57 7.44 -2.55
CA ALA A 23 20.38 8.64 -2.39
C ALA A 23 20.78 8.93 -0.93
N ASN A 24 20.25 8.18 0.04
CA ASN A 24 20.43 8.45 1.47
C ASN A 24 21.07 7.27 2.19
N THR A 25 22.34 7.43 2.59
CA THR A 25 23.05 6.48 3.46
C THR A 25 22.36 6.24 4.80
N MET A 26 21.47 7.15 5.22
CA MET A 26 20.70 7.02 6.46
C MET A 26 19.63 5.92 6.38
N PHE A 27 18.97 5.74 5.23
CA PHE A 27 17.78 4.88 5.13
C PHE A 27 18.08 3.48 4.56
N GLU A 28 18.95 3.37 3.55
CA GLU A 28 19.21 2.06 2.91
C GLU A 28 19.72 0.97 3.89
N PRO A 29 20.63 1.26 4.85
CA PRO A 29 21.11 0.23 5.79
C PRO A 29 20.03 -0.37 6.68
N ILE A 30 18.96 0.36 6.94
CA ILE A 30 17.83 -0.09 7.77
C ILE A 30 16.69 -0.68 6.94
N TRP A 31 16.78 -0.67 5.60
CA TRP A 31 15.73 -1.12 4.68
C TRP A 31 15.79 -2.62 4.39
N ASN A 32 15.76 -3.45 5.44
CA ASN A 32 15.82 -4.91 5.33
C ASN A 32 15.29 -5.61 6.60
N ARG A 33 15.11 -6.93 6.51
CA ARG A 33 14.60 -7.82 7.58
C ARG A 33 15.32 -7.77 8.94
N SER A 34 16.51 -7.16 9.02
CA SER A 34 17.21 -7.01 10.31
C SER A 34 16.62 -5.87 11.14
N TYR A 35 15.87 -4.97 10.51
CA TYR A 35 15.32 -3.78 11.14
C TYR A 35 13.83 -3.62 10.86
N VAL A 36 13.34 -4.00 9.67
CA VAL A 36 11.92 -3.92 9.32
C VAL A 36 11.17 -5.10 9.92
N ASP A 37 10.06 -4.83 10.59
CA ASP A 37 9.12 -5.85 11.07
C ASP A 37 8.13 -6.24 9.97
N HIS A 38 7.48 -5.23 9.37
CA HIS A 38 6.52 -5.43 8.27
C HIS A 38 6.37 -4.16 7.43
N VAL A 39 5.76 -4.32 6.26
CA VAL A 39 5.41 -3.21 5.36
C VAL A 39 3.90 -3.20 5.14
N GLN A 40 3.28 -2.03 5.22
CA GLN A 40 1.87 -1.83 4.88
C GLN A 40 1.76 -0.88 3.68
N ILE A 41 1.02 -1.27 2.65
CA ILE A 41 0.71 -0.40 1.51
C ILE A 41 -0.80 -0.26 1.43
N THR A 42 -1.28 0.96 1.63
CA THR A 42 -2.71 1.29 1.65
C THR A 42 -3.05 2.17 0.46
N MET A 43 -4.08 1.82 -0.30
CA MET A 43 -4.75 2.71 -1.25
C MET A 43 -6.26 2.74 -0.95
N ALA A 44 -6.67 3.71 -0.15
CA ALA A 44 -8.06 3.91 0.25
C ALA A 44 -8.71 5.03 -0.55
N GLU A 45 -9.98 4.83 -0.90
CA GLU A 45 -10.83 5.83 -1.53
C GLU A 45 -12.08 6.04 -0.67
N ASP A 46 -12.45 7.29 -0.45
CA ASP A 46 -13.68 7.69 0.24
C ASP A 46 -14.91 7.70 -0.68
N ILE A 47 -14.69 7.66 -1.98
CA ILE A 47 -15.74 7.56 -2.99
C ILE A 47 -16.21 6.10 -3.18
N GLY A 48 -17.47 5.95 -3.57
CA GLY A 48 -18.02 4.67 -4.04
C GLY A 48 -17.69 4.40 -5.50
N ILE A 49 -18.45 3.50 -6.13
CA ILE A 49 -18.28 3.20 -7.56
C ILE A 49 -18.81 4.31 -8.49
N GLY A 50 -19.71 5.16 -7.97
CA GLY A 50 -20.36 6.21 -8.75
C GLY A 50 -21.09 5.62 -9.97
N GLY A 51 -21.10 6.35 -11.09
CA GLY A 51 -21.76 5.90 -12.33
C GLY A 51 -21.04 4.78 -13.10
N ARG A 52 -20.07 4.07 -12.49
CA ARG A 52 -19.23 3.05 -13.16
C ARG A 52 -19.69 1.61 -12.91
N ALA A 53 -20.96 1.40 -12.53
CA ALA A 53 -21.49 0.09 -12.18
C ALA A 53 -21.14 -1.00 -13.21
N GLY A 54 -21.49 -0.81 -14.48
CA GLY A 54 -21.23 -1.79 -15.54
C GLY A 54 -19.76 -2.00 -15.93
N TYR A 55 -18.84 -1.14 -15.48
CA TYR A 55 -17.40 -1.36 -15.64
C TYR A 55 -16.81 -2.07 -14.41
N TYR A 56 -17.23 -1.66 -13.21
CA TYR A 56 -16.61 -2.12 -11.97
C TYR A 56 -17.08 -3.52 -11.56
N ASP A 57 -18.36 -3.83 -11.80
CA ASP A 57 -18.92 -5.15 -11.52
C ASP A 57 -18.27 -6.22 -12.42
N GLY A 58 -17.72 -7.27 -11.81
CA GLY A 58 -16.90 -8.29 -12.48
C GLY A 58 -15.38 -7.99 -12.53
N ILE A 59 -14.94 -6.76 -12.23
CA ILE A 59 -13.52 -6.43 -12.07
C ILE A 59 -13.12 -6.53 -10.60
N GLY A 60 -13.75 -5.72 -9.75
CA GLY A 60 -13.46 -5.65 -8.30
C GLY A 60 -12.21 -4.85 -7.94
N ALA A 61 -12.06 -4.55 -6.64
CA ALA A 61 -10.96 -3.74 -6.11
C ALA A 61 -9.59 -4.40 -6.28
N ALA A 62 -9.53 -5.72 -6.14
CA ALA A 62 -8.29 -6.46 -6.32
C ALA A 62 -7.72 -6.36 -7.74
N ARG A 63 -8.53 -6.57 -8.79
CA ARG A 63 -8.07 -6.39 -10.18
C ARG A 63 -7.85 -4.92 -10.56
N ASP A 64 -8.70 -4.02 -10.06
CA ASP A 64 -8.62 -2.59 -10.39
C ASP A 64 -7.37 -1.91 -9.79
N VAL A 65 -6.93 -2.36 -8.60
CA VAL A 65 -5.92 -1.65 -7.80
C VAL A 65 -4.76 -2.52 -7.29
N ILE A 66 -5.01 -3.74 -6.79
CA ILE A 66 -3.91 -4.58 -6.28
C ILE A 66 -3.02 -5.04 -7.43
N GLN A 67 -3.63 -5.58 -8.50
CA GLN A 67 -2.95 -6.17 -9.65
C GLN A 67 -1.89 -5.23 -10.26
N ASN A 68 -2.22 -3.96 -10.34
CA ASN A 68 -1.39 -2.93 -10.94
C ASN A 68 -0.68 -2.10 -9.84
N HIS A 69 -1.34 -1.07 -9.32
CA HIS A 69 -0.79 0.00 -8.51
C HIS A 69 -0.08 -0.52 -7.26
N LEU A 70 -0.74 -1.34 -6.44
CA LEU A 70 -0.15 -1.78 -5.17
C LEU A 70 1.02 -2.75 -5.37
N LEU A 71 0.95 -3.66 -6.35
CA LEU A 71 2.07 -4.54 -6.69
C LEU A 71 3.25 -3.76 -7.29
N GLN A 72 2.99 -2.70 -8.06
CA GLN A 72 4.05 -1.80 -8.54
C GLN A 72 4.70 -1.03 -7.39
N LEU A 73 3.92 -0.46 -6.46
CA LEU A 73 4.46 0.20 -5.26
C LEU A 73 5.24 -0.76 -4.37
N MET A 74 4.77 -2.00 -4.21
CA MET A 74 5.49 -3.06 -3.50
C MET A 74 6.82 -3.35 -4.18
N ALA A 75 6.85 -3.51 -5.51
CA ALA A 75 8.07 -3.77 -6.26
C ALA A 75 9.11 -2.65 -6.06
N LEU A 76 8.70 -1.39 -6.14
CA LEU A 76 9.59 -0.23 -5.91
C LEU A 76 10.07 -0.14 -4.45
N THR A 77 9.21 -0.50 -3.50
CA THR A 77 9.54 -0.52 -2.07
C THR A 77 10.55 -1.61 -1.74
N ALA A 78 10.45 -2.77 -2.41
CA ALA A 78 11.20 -3.96 -2.06
C ALA A 78 12.42 -4.26 -2.95
N MET A 79 12.54 -3.63 -4.12
CA MET A 79 13.63 -3.90 -5.07
C MET A 79 15.02 -3.60 -4.49
N GLU A 80 16.03 -4.29 -5.00
CA GLU A 80 17.44 -3.96 -4.71
C GLU A 80 17.84 -2.64 -5.40
N GLU A 81 18.99 -2.10 -5.02
CA GLU A 81 19.58 -0.96 -5.70
C GLU A 81 19.88 -1.32 -7.17
N PRO A 82 19.32 -0.60 -8.14
CA PRO A 82 19.56 -0.88 -9.55
C PRO A 82 20.97 -0.45 -9.94
N ALA A 83 21.58 -1.16 -10.91
CA ALA A 83 22.91 -0.81 -11.41
C ALA A 83 22.97 0.60 -12.05
N ALA A 84 21.84 1.09 -12.56
CA ALA A 84 21.64 2.43 -13.08
C ALA A 84 20.15 2.80 -13.07
N PHE A 85 19.84 4.09 -13.20
CA PHE A 85 18.46 4.61 -13.30
C PHE A 85 17.96 4.63 -14.74
N ASP A 86 18.07 3.48 -15.41
CA ASP A 86 17.51 3.25 -16.74
C ASP A 86 16.42 2.16 -16.70
N ALA A 87 15.55 2.17 -17.71
CA ALA A 87 14.35 1.34 -17.74
C ALA A 87 14.66 -0.15 -17.64
N ARG A 88 15.80 -0.61 -18.15
CA ARG A 88 16.18 -2.03 -18.11
C ARG A 88 16.68 -2.42 -16.72
N SER A 89 17.50 -1.58 -16.10
CA SER A 89 18.01 -1.79 -14.76
C SER A 89 16.87 -1.79 -13.73
N LEU A 90 15.95 -0.81 -13.79
CA LEU A 90 14.78 -0.74 -12.92
C LEU A 90 13.85 -1.96 -13.10
N LEU A 91 13.54 -2.31 -14.35
CA LEU A 91 12.74 -3.50 -14.68
C LEU A 91 13.36 -4.77 -14.08
N THR A 92 14.68 -4.92 -14.17
CA THR A 92 15.38 -6.11 -13.68
C THR A 92 15.16 -6.29 -12.18
N GLU A 93 15.30 -5.22 -11.39
CA GLU A 93 15.16 -5.30 -9.94
C GLU A 93 13.68 -5.45 -9.51
N LYS A 94 12.74 -4.79 -10.20
CA LYS A 94 11.30 -4.98 -9.98
C LYS A 94 10.87 -6.42 -10.26
N LEU A 95 11.33 -7.02 -11.36
CA LEU A 95 11.01 -8.40 -11.71
C LEU A 95 11.60 -9.41 -10.72
N LYS A 96 12.79 -9.16 -10.17
CA LYS A 96 13.35 -10.02 -9.10
C LYS A 96 12.43 -10.08 -7.89
N VAL A 97 11.85 -8.94 -7.50
CA VAL A 97 10.88 -8.89 -6.41
C VAL A 97 9.61 -9.64 -6.79
N LEU A 98 8.96 -9.29 -7.89
CA LEU A 98 7.67 -9.88 -8.28
C LEU A 98 7.75 -11.41 -8.44
N ARG A 99 8.88 -11.92 -8.95
CA ARG A 99 9.13 -13.37 -9.05
C ARG A 99 9.37 -14.04 -7.70
N ALA A 100 9.94 -13.32 -6.74
CA ALA A 100 10.17 -13.81 -5.39
C ALA A 100 8.92 -13.69 -4.49
N VAL A 101 7.83 -13.07 -4.98
CA VAL A 101 6.58 -12.99 -4.21
C VAL A 101 6.02 -14.39 -3.99
N ARG A 102 5.76 -14.68 -2.72
CA ARG A 102 5.16 -15.91 -2.24
C ARG A 102 3.82 -15.62 -1.57
N LEU A 103 2.81 -16.38 -2.00
CA LEU A 103 1.50 -16.38 -1.38
C LEU A 103 1.56 -17.14 -0.04
N PRO A 104 0.73 -16.76 0.95
CA PRO A 104 0.60 -17.50 2.18
C PRO A 104 -0.01 -18.89 1.91
N ASP A 105 0.38 -19.88 2.71
CA ASP A 105 -0.10 -21.25 2.52
C ASP A 105 -1.61 -21.38 2.76
N ASP A 106 -2.16 -20.57 3.68
CA ASP A 106 -3.59 -20.43 3.93
C ASP A 106 -4.10 -19.08 3.41
N LEU A 107 -4.76 -19.09 2.26
CA LEU A 107 -5.36 -17.88 1.67
C LEU A 107 -6.57 -17.38 2.44
N GLY A 108 -7.30 -18.24 3.15
CA GLY A 108 -8.49 -17.86 3.91
C GLY A 108 -8.18 -17.00 5.14
N GLU A 109 -7.05 -17.28 5.80
CA GLU A 109 -6.63 -16.51 6.96
C GLU A 109 -5.84 -15.23 6.61
N HIS A 110 -5.30 -15.16 5.39
CA HIS A 110 -4.31 -14.15 4.98
C HIS A 110 -4.71 -13.31 3.77
N THR A 111 -5.93 -13.50 3.26
CA THR A 111 -6.52 -12.66 2.24
C THR A 111 -7.98 -12.37 2.61
N VAL A 112 -8.42 -11.15 2.36
CA VAL A 112 -9.77 -10.70 2.70
C VAL A 112 -10.32 -9.93 1.52
N ARG A 113 -11.53 -10.29 1.09
CA ARG A 113 -12.35 -9.46 0.20
C ARG A 113 -13.58 -8.96 0.93
N GLY A 114 -13.97 -7.73 0.66
CA GLY A 114 -15.13 -7.10 1.27
C GLY A 114 -15.97 -6.32 0.27
N GLN A 115 -17.19 -6.01 0.67
CA GLN A 115 -18.15 -5.24 -0.11
C GLN A 115 -18.84 -4.21 0.80
N TYR A 116 -18.85 -2.92 0.41
CA TYR A 116 -19.40 -1.89 1.29
C TYR A 116 -20.92 -2.00 1.39
N ALA A 117 -21.41 -1.88 2.61
CA ALA A 117 -22.81 -1.75 2.95
C ALA A 117 -23.18 -0.26 3.11
N GLY A 118 -24.49 0.00 3.15
CA GLY A 118 -25.03 1.32 3.42
C GLY A 118 -24.51 1.86 4.76
N GLY A 119 -24.27 3.17 4.81
CA GLY A 119 -23.61 3.78 5.97
C GLY A 119 -23.54 5.29 5.87
N TRP A 120 -22.61 5.87 6.62
CA TRP A 120 -22.39 7.32 6.66
C TRP A 120 -21.02 7.65 6.09
N GLN A 121 -20.98 8.44 5.02
CA GLN A 121 -19.74 8.98 4.44
C GLN A 121 -19.81 10.51 4.46
N GLY A 122 -18.84 11.16 5.11
CA GLY A 122 -18.77 12.64 5.12
C GLY A 122 -20.03 13.33 5.65
N GLY A 123 -20.77 12.71 6.58
CA GLY A 123 -22.01 13.24 7.14
C GLY A 123 -23.27 13.03 6.30
N ALA A 124 -23.20 12.27 5.20
CA ALA A 124 -24.35 11.87 4.40
C ALA A 124 -24.58 10.35 4.43
N GLN A 125 -25.84 9.92 4.42
CA GLN A 125 -26.16 8.51 4.19
C GLN A 125 -25.88 8.14 2.74
N VAL A 126 -25.25 6.98 2.56
CA VAL A 126 -24.91 6.44 1.24
C VAL A 126 -25.38 5.00 1.14
N PRO A 127 -25.83 4.55 -0.06
CA PRO A 127 -26.29 3.19 -0.27
C PRO A 127 -25.13 2.17 -0.18
N GLY A 128 -25.48 0.91 0.05
CA GLY A 128 -24.55 -0.21 -0.10
C GLY A 128 -24.28 -0.54 -1.56
N TYR A 129 -23.22 -1.29 -1.84
CA TYR A 129 -22.82 -1.64 -3.21
C TYR A 129 -23.93 -2.33 -4.01
N LEU A 130 -24.64 -3.27 -3.39
CA LEU A 130 -25.77 -4.01 -3.99
C LEU A 130 -27.03 -3.15 -4.20
N GLU A 131 -27.05 -1.95 -3.63
CA GLU A 131 -28.14 -0.97 -3.75
C GLU A 131 -27.80 0.14 -4.76
N GLU A 132 -26.57 0.19 -5.28
CA GLU A 132 -26.16 1.15 -6.30
C GLU A 132 -26.85 0.83 -7.64
N GLU A 133 -27.19 1.89 -8.40
CA GLU A 133 -27.89 1.74 -9.67
C GLU A 133 -27.04 0.96 -10.68
N GLY A 134 -27.62 -0.09 -11.27
CA GLY A 134 -26.96 -0.93 -12.28
C GLY A 134 -26.10 -2.06 -11.73
N ILE A 135 -26.11 -2.31 -10.41
CA ILE A 135 -25.48 -3.48 -9.79
C ILE A 135 -26.50 -4.62 -9.62
N ASP A 136 -26.06 -5.85 -9.91
CA ASP A 136 -26.84 -7.05 -9.60
C ASP A 136 -26.91 -7.24 -8.07
N PRO A 137 -28.12 -7.34 -7.45
CA PRO A 137 -28.25 -7.64 -6.02
C PRO A 137 -27.62 -8.97 -5.58
N ALA A 138 -27.30 -9.86 -6.52
CA ALA A 138 -26.57 -11.11 -6.28
C ALA A 138 -25.06 -10.99 -6.48
N SER A 139 -24.53 -9.82 -6.85
CA SER A 139 -23.11 -9.61 -7.14
C SER A 139 -22.22 -9.98 -5.96
N THR A 140 -21.12 -10.67 -6.26
CA THR A 140 -20.05 -10.99 -5.32
C THR A 140 -18.77 -10.20 -5.58
N THR A 141 -18.86 -9.14 -6.39
CA THR A 141 -17.72 -8.27 -6.69
C THR A 141 -17.23 -7.58 -5.41
N ASP A 142 -15.93 -7.63 -5.19
CA ASP A 142 -15.27 -6.96 -4.07
C ASP A 142 -15.12 -5.46 -4.33
N THR A 143 -15.37 -4.67 -3.29
CA THR A 143 -15.08 -3.22 -3.24
C THR A 143 -13.97 -2.90 -2.25
N TYR A 144 -13.45 -3.92 -1.58
CA TYR A 144 -12.32 -3.89 -0.68
C TYR A 144 -11.54 -5.19 -0.83
N ALA A 145 -10.22 -5.09 -0.84
CA ALA A 145 -9.33 -6.24 -0.86
C ALA A 145 -8.13 -5.98 0.05
N ALA A 146 -7.74 -6.97 0.83
CA ALA A 146 -6.52 -6.97 1.63
C ALA A 146 -5.80 -8.31 1.49
N ILE A 147 -4.48 -8.28 1.29
CA ILE A 147 -3.66 -9.49 1.11
C ILE A 147 -2.36 -9.35 1.89
N LYS A 148 -1.89 -10.47 2.47
CA LYS A 148 -0.55 -10.62 3.00
C LYS A 148 0.32 -11.36 1.98
N LEU A 149 1.50 -10.82 1.71
CA LEU A 149 2.49 -11.40 0.80
C LEU A 149 3.84 -11.56 1.51
N GLY A 150 4.56 -12.62 1.15
CA GLY A 150 5.98 -12.78 1.46
C GLY A 150 6.85 -12.48 0.24
N ILE A 151 8.13 -12.15 0.46
CA ILE A 151 9.13 -12.02 -0.60
C ILE A 151 10.32 -12.92 -0.26
N ASP A 152 10.46 -14.02 -0.99
CA ASP A 152 11.45 -15.07 -0.77
C ASP A 152 12.83 -14.65 -1.31
N ASN A 153 13.41 -13.62 -0.69
CA ASN A 153 14.79 -13.19 -0.92
C ASN A 153 15.49 -12.84 0.40
N ARG A 154 16.81 -12.65 0.37
CA ARG A 154 17.60 -12.40 1.58
C ARG A 154 17.19 -11.12 2.31
N ARG A 155 16.79 -10.08 1.59
CA ARG A 155 16.43 -8.77 2.16
C ARG A 155 15.12 -8.82 2.94
N TRP A 156 14.14 -9.59 2.47
CA TRP A 156 12.77 -9.57 2.97
C TRP A 156 12.27 -10.89 3.54
N ALA A 157 13.10 -11.94 3.58
CA ALA A 157 12.71 -13.23 4.16
C ALA A 157 12.10 -13.03 5.56
N GLY A 158 10.87 -13.51 5.75
CA GLY A 158 10.13 -13.42 7.01
C GLY A 158 9.46 -12.06 7.30
N VAL A 159 9.66 -11.04 6.46
CA VAL A 159 8.97 -9.74 6.58
C VAL A 159 7.71 -9.77 5.71
N PRO A 160 6.50 -9.68 6.30
CA PRO A 160 5.28 -9.65 5.53
C PRO A 160 5.01 -8.26 4.94
N PHE A 161 4.44 -8.27 3.74
CA PHE A 161 3.90 -7.12 3.06
C PHE A 161 2.38 -7.21 3.08
N TYR A 162 1.72 -6.27 3.74
CA TYR A 162 0.27 -6.17 3.78
C TYR A 162 -0.20 -5.10 2.80
N LEU A 163 -0.95 -5.50 1.79
CA LEU A 163 -1.52 -4.61 0.79
C LEU A 163 -3.01 -4.51 1.07
N ARG A 164 -3.57 -3.30 1.09
CA ARG A 164 -5.02 -3.13 1.15
C ARG A 164 -5.51 -2.00 0.27
N THR A 165 -6.71 -2.18 -0.23
CA THR A 165 -7.44 -1.17 -0.98
C THR A 165 -8.93 -1.27 -0.72
N GLY A 166 -9.65 -0.17 -0.91
CA GLY A 166 -11.10 -0.23 -0.96
C GLY A 166 -11.74 1.12 -1.23
N LYS A 167 -13.02 1.04 -1.58
CA LYS A 167 -13.93 2.16 -1.78
C LYS A 167 -14.79 2.40 -0.55
N ARG A 168 -15.36 3.61 -0.43
CA ARG A 168 -16.16 4.05 0.73
C ARG A 168 -15.41 3.88 2.06
N LEU A 169 -14.10 4.10 2.06
CA LEU A 169 -13.31 4.11 3.28
C LEU A 169 -13.32 5.49 3.94
N GLY A 170 -12.80 5.58 5.18
CA GLY A 170 -12.92 6.78 6.01
C GLY A 170 -12.32 8.04 5.38
N ARG A 171 -11.31 7.91 4.52
CA ARG A 171 -10.75 9.00 3.71
C ARG A 171 -9.98 8.47 2.51
N ARG A 172 -9.76 9.32 1.52
CA ARG A 172 -8.82 9.07 0.42
C ARG A 172 -7.37 9.15 0.92
N VAL A 173 -6.59 8.09 0.69
CA VAL A 173 -5.14 8.07 0.96
C VAL A 173 -4.45 6.95 0.19
N THR A 174 -3.22 7.21 -0.25
CA THR A 174 -2.28 6.24 -0.75
C THR A 174 -0.97 6.41 0.01
N GLU A 175 -0.57 5.41 0.79
CA GLU A 175 0.65 5.46 1.59
C GLU A 175 1.37 4.12 1.67
N ILE A 176 2.69 4.18 1.87
CA ILE A 176 3.56 3.04 2.18
C ILE A 176 4.14 3.27 3.57
N ALA A 177 3.86 2.39 4.52
CA ALA A 177 4.43 2.42 5.85
C ALA A 177 5.42 1.26 6.00
N VAL A 178 6.69 1.59 6.20
CA VAL A 178 7.74 0.64 6.59
C VAL A 178 7.89 0.72 8.10
N VAL A 179 7.45 -0.34 8.78
CA VAL A 179 7.40 -0.40 10.25
C VAL A 179 8.59 -1.19 10.76
N PHE A 180 9.33 -0.60 11.71
CA PHE A 180 10.55 -1.18 12.24
C PHE A 180 10.28 -2.05 13.48
N GLN A 181 11.11 -3.07 13.65
CA GLN A 181 11.16 -3.91 14.83
C GLN A 181 11.40 -3.05 16.07
N ARG A 182 10.70 -3.39 17.15
CA ARG A 182 10.99 -2.83 18.47
C ARG A 182 12.41 -3.20 18.89
N ALA A 183 13.06 -2.29 19.60
CA ALA A 183 14.38 -2.55 20.17
C ALA A 183 14.34 -3.84 21.02
N PRO A 184 15.19 -4.84 20.75
CA PRO A 184 15.15 -6.12 21.48
C PRO A 184 15.37 -5.97 22.99
N HIS A 185 16.06 -4.91 23.39
CA HIS A 185 16.24 -4.52 24.78
C HIS A 185 16.03 -3.02 24.92
N SER A 186 15.16 -2.63 25.86
CA SER A 186 15.00 -1.26 26.32
C SER A 186 15.62 -1.13 27.71
N PRO A 187 16.60 -0.23 27.93
CA PRO A 187 17.10 0.07 29.26
C PRO A 187 16.13 0.94 30.09
N PHE A 188 15.02 1.38 29.49
CA PHE A 188 13.97 2.15 30.17
C PHE A 188 12.95 1.21 30.81
N ASP A 189 12.42 1.61 31.97
CA ASP A 189 11.33 0.90 32.63
C ASP A 189 10.13 0.73 31.68
N SER A 190 9.38 -0.36 31.85
CA SER A 190 8.19 -0.63 31.02
C SER A 190 7.15 0.49 31.10
N THR A 191 7.02 1.16 32.26
CA THR A 191 6.15 2.33 32.43
C THR A 191 6.64 3.57 31.69
N ALA A 192 7.96 3.67 31.43
CA ALA A 192 8.54 4.79 30.69
C ALA A 192 8.33 4.68 29.17
N THR A 193 7.98 3.47 28.68
CA THR A 193 7.81 3.18 27.25
C THR A 193 6.40 2.66 26.91
N GLU A 194 5.44 2.79 27.84
CA GLU A 194 4.07 2.30 27.66
C GLU A 194 3.36 2.94 26.45
N GLU A 195 3.64 4.22 26.20
CA GLU A 195 3.11 4.97 25.05
C GLU A 195 4.03 4.94 23.82
N LEU A 196 5.15 4.20 23.86
CA LEU A 196 6.06 4.08 22.73
C LEU A 196 5.48 3.10 21.70
N GLY A 197 5.18 3.61 20.51
CA GLY A 197 4.72 2.83 19.38
C GLY A 197 5.86 2.11 18.68
N GLU A 198 5.64 1.80 17.40
CA GLU A 198 6.68 1.29 16.52
C GLU A 198 7.28 2.45 15.72
N ASN A 199 8.60 2.46 15.58
CA ASN A 199 9.24 3.39 14.67
C ASN A 199 8.76 3.07 13.25
N ALA A 200 8.53 4.09 12.44
CA ALA A 200 8.05 3.89 11.08
C ALA A 200 8.55 4.99 10.13
N ILE A 201 8.79 4.63 8.88
CA ILE A 201 8.88 5.56 7.77
C ILE A 201 7.59 5.42 6.95
N VAL A 202 6.83 6.51 6.85
CA VAL A 202 5.57 6.57 6.11
C VAL A 202 5.75 7.48 4.90
N ILE A 203 5.65 6.92 3.70
CA ILE A 203 5.68 7.65 2.44
C ILE A 203 4.23 7.90 2.03
N ARG A 204 3.81 9.17 1.99
CA ARG A 204 2.49 9.57 1.48
C ARG A 204 2.60 9.80 -0.01
N VAL A 205 1.91 8.97 -0.79
CA VAL A 205 1.85 9.08 -2.24
C VAL A 205 0.80 10.10 -2.65
N GLN A 206 -0.36 10.12 -1.98
CA GLN A 206 -1.42 11.12 -2.13
C GLN A 206 -2.50 10.93 -1.05
N PRO A 207 -3.30 11.95 -0.69
CA PRO A 207 -2.97 13.36 -0.84
C PRO A 207 -1.77 13.72 0.07
N ASP A 208 -1.38 14.99 0.06
CA ASP A 208 -0.35 15.55 0.94
C ASP A 208 0.99 14.81 0.80
N GLU A 209 1.46 14.77 -0.45
CA GLU A 209 2.69 14.15 -0.90
C GLU A 209 3.86 14.46 0.05
N GLY A 210 4.53 13.41 0.55
CA GLY A 210 5.60 13.62 1.52
C GLY A 210 6.03 12.36 2.27
N MET A 211 6.68 12.58 3.39
CA MET A 211 7.19 11.53 4.26
C MET A 211 7.02 11.90 5.73
N THR A 212 6.68 10.93 6.58
CA THR A 212 6.78 11.03 8.05
C THR A 212 7.77 10.01 8.55
N VAL A 213 8.66 10.42 9.46
CA VAL A 213 9.45 9.51 10.28
C VAL A 213 8.90 9.56 11.71
N ARG A 214 8.42 8.42 12.21
CA ARG A 214 7.94 8.25 13.59
C ARG A 214 9.02 7.60 14.45
N PHE A 215 9.28 8.18 15.62
CA PHE A 215 10.25 7.66 16.57
C PHE A 215 9.94 8.13 18.00
N GLY A 216 10.50 7.43 18.99
CA GLY A 216 10.34 7.81 20.40
C GLY A 216 11.21 9.02 20.80
N SER A 217 10.65 9.95 21.57
CA SER A 217 11.38 11.06 22.20
C SER A 217 10.98 11.24 23.65
N LYS A 218 11.90 11.78 24.47
CA LYS A 218 11.64 12.08 25.88
C LYS A 218 10.63 13.23 25.98
N VAL A 219 9.58 13.03 26.75
CA VAL A 219 8.65 14.10 27.12
C VAL A 219 9.38 15.14 28.00
N PRO A 220 9.27 16.44 27.70
CA PRO A 220 9.80 17.49 28.57
C PRO A 220 9.20 17.38 29.97
N GLY A 221 10.05 17.14 30.97
CA GLY A 221 9.60 16.88 32.33
C GLY A 221 10.67 16.25 33.21
N THR A 222 10.30 16.04 34.48
CA THR A 222 11.15 15.42 35.50
C THR A 222 11.11 13.89 35.45
N SER A 223 10.01 13.29 34.98
CA SER A 223 9.91 11.85 34.72
C SER A 223 10.69 11.44 33.48
N MET A 224 11.14 10.18 33.45
CA MET A 224 11.66 9.55 32.25
C MET A 224 10.48 8.88 31.56
N GLU A 225 9.91 9.57 30.58
CA GLU A 225 8.77 9.11 29.80
C GLU A 225 9.06 9.35 28.32
N ILE A 226 8.85 8.32 27.51
CA ILE A 226 9.13 8.33 26.08
C ILE A 226 7.80 8.17 25.34
N ARG A 227 7.55 9.08 24.39
CA ARG A 227 6.36 9.07 23.54
C ARG A 227 6.74 9.16 22.08
N ASP A 228 5.86 8.69 21.21
CA ASP A 228 5.99 8.85 19.78
C ASP A 228 5.96 10.34 19.39
N VAL A 229 6.94 10.74 18.59
CA VAL A 229 6.95 12.02 17.87
C VAL A 229 7.14 11.76 16.37
N SER A 230 6.73 12.74 15.58
CA SER A 230 6.84 12.71 14.12
C SER A 230 7.79 13.80 13.63
N MET A 231 8.66 13.45 12.68
CA MET A 231 9.31 14.40 11.79
C MET A 231 8.64 14.31 10.43
N ASP A 232 8.08 15.42 9.97
CA ASP A 232 7.30 15.50 8.75
C ASP A 232 8.01 16.32 7.67
N PHE A 233 7.95 15.80 6.45
CA PHE A 233 8.32 16.46 5.22
C PHE A 233 7.11 16.43 4.29
N ALA A 234 6.73 17.59 3.75
CA ALA A 234 5.65 17.73 2.78
C ALA A 234 6.15 18.46 1.54
N TYR A 235 5.82 17.95 0.35
CA TYR A 235 6.22 18.54 -0.93
C TYR A 235 5.68 19.96 -1.09
N GLY A 236 4.40 20.18 -0.79
CA GLY A 236 3.76 21.49 -0.92
C GLY A 236 4.35 22.59 -0.02
N GLU A 237 5.05 22.23 1.05
CA GLU A 237 5.75 23.18 1.93
C GLU A 237 7.22 23.37 1.54
N SER A 238 7.86 22.31 1.06
CA SER A 238 9.32 22.29 0.81
C SER A 238 9.70 22.71 -0.60
N PHE A 239 8.79 22.56 -1.57
CA PHE A 239 9.00 22.91 -2.96
C PHE A 239 7.89 23.85 -3.44
N THR A 240 8.27 24.97 -4.03
CA THR A 240 7.33 26.00 -4.54
C THR A 240 6.77 25.69 -5.92
N GLU A 241 7.22 24.60 -6.56
CA GLU A 241 6.77 24.17 -7.88
C GLU A 241 5.61 23.20 -7.74
N SER A 242 4.55 23.39 -8.54
CA SER A 242 3.48 22.42 -8.65
C SER A 242 4.01 21.16 -9.33
N SER A 243 3.88 20.01 -8.67
CA SER A 243 4.15 18.72 -9.31
C SER A 243 3.21 18.54 -10.51
N PRO A 244 3.72 18.16 -11.70
CA PRO A 244 2.87 17.90 -12.84
C PRO A 244 1.91 16.74 -12.54
N GLU A 245 0.70 16.83 -13.09
CA GLU A 245 -0.26 15.73 -12.98
C GLU A 245 0.30 14.45 -13.63
N ALA A 246 -0.06 13.29 -13.09
CA ALA A 246 0.55 12.02 -13.49
C ALA A 246 0.48 11.75 -15.00
N TYR A 247 -0.64 12.12 -15.65
CA TYR A 247 -0.79 11.96 -17.09
C TYR A 247 0.04 12.95 -17.91
N GLU A 248 0.23 14.18 -17.44
CA GLU A 248 1.09 15.16 -18.12
C GLU A 248 2.51 14.62 -18.21
N ARG A 249 2.99 14.05 -17.10
CA ARG A 249 4.32 13.43 -17.03
C ARG A 249 4.45 12.24 -17.97
N LEU A 250 3.52 11.29 -17.90
CA LEU A 250 3.58 10.08 -18.74
C LEU A 250 3.49 10.42 -20.23
N ILE A 251 2.67 11.40 -20.63
CA ILE A 251 2.61 11.84 -22.03
C ILE A 251 3.95 12.43 -22.47
N LEU A 252 4.58 13.27 -21.64
CA LEU A 252 5.89 13.83 -21.92
C LEU A 252 6.95 12.72 -22.08
N ASP A 253 6.97 11.73 -21.18
CA ASP A 253 7.94 10.64 -21.22
C ASP A 253 7.77 9.80 -22.51
N VAL A 254 6.54 9.58 -22.99
CA VAL A 254 6.28 8.95 -24.30
C VAL A 254 6.88 9.77 -25.44
N LEU A 255 6.72 11.09 -25.43
CA LEU A 255 7.27 11.99 -26.47
C LEU A 255 8.80 12.01 -26.46
N LEU A 256 9.42 11.87 -25.29
CA LEU A 256 10.87 11.79 -25.10
C LEU A 256 11.43 10.38 -25.35
N GLY A 257 10.57 9.36 -25.46
CA GLY A 257 10.96 7.97 -25.55
C GLY A 257 11.50 7.37 -24.25
N ASP A 258 11.27 8.04 -23.11
CA ASP A 258 11.61 7.52 -21.78
C ASP A 258 10.56 6.50 -21.36
N ALA A 259 11.02 5.30 -21.05
CA ALA A 259 10.17 4.17 -20.69
C ALA A 259 10.37 3.71 -19.23
N ASN A 260 11.00 4.52 -18.39
CA ASN A 260 11.30 4.22 -16.99
C ASN A 260 10.03 3.98 -16.16
N LEU A 261 8.96 4.75 -16.41
CA LEU A 261 7.71 4.73 -15.63
C LEU A 261 6.62 3.80 -16.21
N PHE A 262 6.94 3.01 -17.24
CA PHE A 262 5.93 2.24 -17.96
C PHE A 262 6.08 0.75 -17.68
N PRO A 263 5.06 0.09 -17.11
CA PRO A 263 5.14 -1.32 -16.84
C PRO A 263 5.39 -2.15 -18.10
N ARG A 264 6.28 -3.12 -17.97
CA ARG A 264 6.57 -4.05 -19.06
C ARG A 264 5.62 -5.24 -19.00
N HIS A 265 5.47 -5.89 -20.15
CA HIS A 265 4.66 -7.12 -20.27
C HIS A 265 4.96 -8.13 -19.16
N GLN A 266 6.24 -8.37 -18.90
CA GLN A 266 6.70 -9.33 -17.90
C GLN A 266 6.25 -8.94 -16.50
N GLU A 267 6.25 -7.64 -16.15
CA GLU A 267 5.77 -7.19 -14.84
C GLU A 267 4.27 -7.44 -14.70
N VAL A 268 3.50 -7.20 -15.78
CA VAL A 268 2.06 -7.47 -15.80
C VAL A 268 1.76 -8.96 -15.66
N GLU A 269 2.55 -9.83 -16.30
CA GLU A 269 2.39 -11.29 -16.16
C GLU A 269 2.69 -11.76 -14.73
N GLU A 270 3.76 -11.27 -14.11
CA GLU A 270 4.08 -11.64 -12.74
C GLU A 270 3.04 -11.09 -11.75
N SER A 271 2.49 -9.90 -12.00
CA SER A 271 1.37 -9.37 -11.23
C SER A 271 0.13 -10.28 -11.29
N TRP A 272 -0.21 -10.79 -12.48
CA TRP A 272 -1.31 -11.76 -12.63
C TRP A 272 -0.99 -13.10 -11.97
N ARG A 273 0.24 -13.62 -12.12
CA ARG A 273 0.70 -14.84 -11.44
C ARG A 273 0.51 -14.78 -9.92
N ILE A 274 0.65 -13.59 -9.32
CA ILE A 274 0.44 -13.36 -7.89
C ILE A 274 -1.05 -13.30 -7.56
N LEU A 275 -1.85 -12.57 -8.33
CA LEU A 275 -3.24 -12.29 -7.98
C LEU A 275 -4.22 -13.40 -8.38
N ASP A 276 -4.00 -14.08 -9.52
CA ASP A 276 -4.93 -15.08 -10.06
C ASP A 276 -5.30 -16.17 -9.04
N PRO A 277 -4.35 -16.78 -8.29
CA PRO A 277 -4.71 -17.80 -7.30
C PRO A 277 -5.60 -17.27 -6.16
N ILE A 278 -5.45 -15.98 -5.81
CA ILE A 278 -6.27 -15.33 -4.78
C ILE A 278 -7.70 -15.12 -5.30
N GLU A 279 -7.82 -14.66 -6.54
CA GLU A 279 -9.11 -14.47 -7.20
C GLU A 279 -9.86 -15.80 -7.41
N GLU A 280 -9.15 -16.85 -7.84
CA GLU A 280 -9.71 -18.20 -7.99
C GLU A 280 -10.17 -18.77 -6.64
N TYR A 281 -9.36 -18.58 -5.59
CA TYR A 281 -9.73 -18.95 -4.24
C TYR A 281 -11.00 -18.21 -3.80
N TRP A 282 -11.04 -16.89 -3.92
CA TRP A 282 -12.23 -16.11 -3.57
C TRP A 282 -13.46 -16.49 -4.39
N ALA A 283 -13.34 -16.75 -5.68
CA ALA A 283 -14.46 -17.16 -6.53
C ALA A 283 -15.12 -18.48 -6.09
N SER A 284 -14.38 -19.35 -5.40
CA SER A 284 -14.87 -20.66 -4.91
C SER A 284 -15.39 -20.65 -3.47
N HIS A 285 -15.32 -19.51 -2.77
CA HIS A 285 -15.67 -19.37 -1.36
C HIS A 285 -16.81 -18.35 -1.12
N ASP A 286 -17.20 -18.21 0.16
CA ASP A 286 -18.32 -17.39 0.62
C ASP A 286 -18.29 -15.93 0.14
N LYS A 287 -19.46 -15.29 0.20
CA LYS A 287 -19.66 -13.89 -0.21
C LYS A 287 -18.67 -12.94 0.47
N PRO A 288 -18.30 -11.82 -0.17
CA PRO A 288 -17.42 -10.83 0.43
C PRO A 288 -17.94 -10.34 1.79
N ALA A 289 -17.01 -10.11 2.73
CA ALA A 289 -17.34 -9.58 4.04
C ALA A 289 -17.95 -8.18 3.93
N GLN A 290 -19.04 -7.93 4.64
CA GLN A 290 -19.71 -6.63 4.60
C GLN A 290 -19.00 -5.63 5.52
N TYR A 291 -18.84 -4.40 5.07
CA TYR A 291 -18.29 -3.32 5.89
C TYR A 291 -19.06 -2.03 5.73
N ALA A 292 -19.23 -1.26 6.81
CA ALA A 292 -19.94 0.01 6.74
C ALA A 292 -19.15 1.05 5.93
N SER A 293 -19.84 1.74 5.03
CA SER A 293 -19.30 2.93 4.35
C SER A 293 -18.83 3.98 5.37
N GLY A 294 -17.68 4.60 5.12
CA GLY A 294 -16.98 5.52 6.03
C GLY A 294 -16.05 4.85 7.04
N GLY A 295 -16.04 3.51 7.10
CA GLY A 295 -15.13 2.73 7.94
C GLY A 295 -13.75 2.49 7.32
N TRP A 296 -12.96 1.57 7.89
CA TRP A 296 -11.62 1.20 7.39
C TRP A 296 -11.56 -0.20 6.76
N GLY A 297 -12.72 -0.72 6.36
CA GLY A 297 -12.88 -2.04 5.78
C GLY A 297 -13.55 -3.02 6.74
N PRO A 298 -13.62 -4.30 6.34
CA PRO A 298 -14.22 -5.37 7.13
C PRO A 298 -13.36 -5.74 8.34
N ARG A 299 -14.00 -6.26 9.39
CA ARG A 299 -13.31 -6.69 10.63
C ARG A 299 -12.31 -7.81 10.36
N GLU A 300 -12.61 -8.66 9.39
CA GLU A 300 -11.78 -9.77 8.92
C GLU A 300 -10.39 -9.28 8.48
N ALA A 301 -10.30 -8.05 7.93
CA ALA A 301 -9.01 -7.46 7.55
C ALA A 301 -8.18 -7.02 8.76
N ASP A 302 -8.82 -6.58 9.86
CA ASP A 302 -8.13 -6.30 11.12
C ASP A 302 -7.68 -7.62 11.79
N GLU A 303 -8.54 -8.64 11.78
CA GLU A 303 -8.24 -9.97 12.31
C GLU A 303 -7.06 -10.61 11.57
N MET A 304 -6.96 -10.41 10.25
CA MET A 304 -5.83 -10.86 9.42
C MET A 304 -4.47 -10.38 9.95
N LEU A 305 -4.35 -9.11 10.35
CA LEU A 305 -3.09 -8.59 10.93
C LEU A 305 -2.94 -8.97 12.40
N ALA A 306 -4.04 -9.05 13.14
CA ALA A 306 -4.03 -9.42 14.56
C ALA A 306 -3.48 -10.83 14.79
N ARG A 307 -3.66 -11.75 13.83
CA ARG A 307 -3.03 -13.09 13.85
C ARG A 307 -1.50 -13.04 13.96
N ASP A 308 -0.88 -12.00 13.42
CA ASP A 308 0.56 -11.76 13.52
C ASP A 308 0.93 -10.81 14.68
N GLY A 309 -0.02 -10.44 15.55
CA GLY A 309 0.19 -9.47 16.62
C GLY A 309 0.32 -8.01 16.14
N ARG A 310 -0.17 -7.72 14.92
CA ARG A 310 -0.06 -6.41 14.27
C ARG A 310 -1.43 -5.75 14.11
N SER A 311 -1.43 -4.46 13.79
CA SER A 311 -2.65 -3.72 13.46
C SER A 311 -2.42 -2.83 12.24
N TRP A 312 -3.47 -2.61 11.47
CA TRP A 312 -3.39 -1.65 10.38
C TRP A 312 -3.06 -0.27 10.91
N ARG A 313 -2.12 0.40 10.24
CA ARG A 313 -1.90 1.82 10.43
C ARG A 313 -3.21 2.54 10.11
N ARG A 314 -3.57 3.49 10.97
CA ARG A 314 -4.60 4.49 10.67
C ARG A 314 -3.90 5.73 10.11
N PRO A 315 -4.09 5.99 8.81
CA PRO A 315 -3.45 7.11 8.13
C PRO A 315 -3.73 8.42 8.83
#